data_AF-A0A8T7DUR9-F1
#
_entry.id   AF-A0A8T7DUR9-F1
#
_cell.length_a   1.000
_cell.length_b   1.000
_cell.length_c   1.000
_cell.angle_alpha   90.00
_cell.angle_beta   90.00
_cell.angle_gamma   90.00
#
_symmetry.space_group_name_H-M   'P 1'
#
loop_
_entity.id
_entity.type
_entity.pdbx_description
1 polymer ?
#
loop_
_entity_poly.entity_id
_entity_poly.type
_entity_poly.pdbx_seq_one_letter_code
_entity_poly.pdbx_strand_id
1 'polypeptide(L)'
;MNATYLVPGVCTFRQVILYLLAVSVLIMSACSNSIVPGTDESIDSAPPGHELSGDLLYDLLVGEFAGNSGDMALSVESYNRAAMKTTDARIAARASYIAVYGERYEDALDLLERWQKLDPADTDLQRMYAIT
;
A
#
# COMPACT_ATOMS: atom_id res chain seq x y z
N MET A 1 60.62 32.16 -4.86
CA MET A 1 59.94 31.58 -6.05
C MET A 1 59.55 30.17 -5.64
N ASN A 2 58.29 30.00 -5.25
CA ASN A 2 57.82 28.84 -4.48
C ASN A 2 57.45 27.69 -5.41
N ALA A 3 58.13 26.56 -5.25
CA ALA A 3 57.77 25.30 -5.88
C ALA A 3 56.67 24.63 -5.05
N THR A 4 55.42 24.81 -5.48
CA THR A 4 54.26 24.14 -4.89
C THR A 4 54.02 22.83 -5.61
N TYR A 5 54.12 21.74 -4.84
CA TYR A 5 54.09 20.34 -5.23
C TYR A 5 52.80 19.93 -5.95
N LEU A 6 52.97 19.24 -7.07
CA LEU A 6 51.95 18.59 -7.89
C LEU A 6 51.62 17.22 -7.28
N VAL A 7 50.58 17.14 -6.44
CA VAL A 7 50.06 15.87 -5.91
C VAL A 7 48.86 15.42 -6.76
N PRO A 8 48.98 14.37 -7.59
CA PRO A 8 47.97 14.00 -8.59
C PRO A 8 46.67 13.41 -8.01
N GLY A 9 46.62 13.09 -6.70
CA GLY A 9 45.44 12.47 -6.06
C GLY A 9 44.43 13.44 -5.43
N VAL A 10 44.78 14.72 -5.26
CA VAL A 10 43.94 15.69 -4.51
C VAL A 10 42.89 16.37 -5.40
N CYS A 11 43.17 16.49 -6.70
CA CYS A 11 42.25 17.10 -7.68
C CYS A 11 41.02 16.23 -7.96
N THR A 12 41.19 14.90 -8.10
CA THR A 12 40.10 13.98 -8.42
C THR A 12 39.15 13.82 -7.23
N PHE A 13 39.68 13.70 -6.00
CA PHE A 13 38.87 13.59 -4.80
C PHE A 13 38.03 14.85 -4.53
N ARG A 14 38.63 16.03 -4.69
CA ARG A 14 37.92 17.32 -4.57
C ARG A 14 36.85 17.48 -5.66
N GLN A 15 37.14 17.04 -6.89
CA GLN A 15 36.16 17.06 -7.99
C GLN A 15 35.02 16.07 -7.76
N VAL A 16 35.30 14.85 -7.29
CA VAL A 16 34.27 13.84 -6.98
C VAL A 16 33.37 14.32 -5.85
N ILE A 17 33.93 14.94 -4.80
CA ILE A 17 33.13 15.55 -3.72
C ILE A 17 32.27 16.69 -4.26
N LEU A 18 32.82 17.57 -5.10
CA LEU A 18 32.05 18.64 -5.73
C LEU A 18 30.93 18.11 -6.65
N TYR A 19 31.18 17.02 -7.38
CA TYR A 19 30.17 16.35 -8.21
C TYR A 19 29.09 15.69 -7.36
N LEU A 20 29.44 14.99 -6.26
CA LEU A 20 28.48 14.39 -5.34
C LEU A 20 27.60 15.44 -4.67
N LEU A 21 28.18 16.58 -4.24
CA LEU A 21 27.42 17.70 -3.69
C LEU A 21 26.52 18.35 -4.74
N ALA A 22 27.02 18.60 -5.95
CA ALA A 22 26.22 19.18 -7.03
C ALA A 22 25.05 18.28 -7.48
N VAL A 23 25.28 16.96 -7.57
CA VAL A 23 24.22 15.99 -7.88
C VAL A 23 23.17 15.99 -6.78
N SER A 24 23.56 16.00 -5.49
CA SER A 24 22.60 16.03 -4.37
C SER A 24 21.68 17.26 -4.35
N VAL A 25 22.20 18.43 -4.75
CA VAL A 25 21.42 19.68 -4.87
C VAL A 25 20.41 19.60 -6.03
N LEU A 26 20.76 18.90 -7.11
CA LEU A 26 19.86 18.68 -8.26
C LEU A 26 18.68 17.76 -7.93
N ILE A 27 18.83 16.78 -7.04
CA ILE A 27 17.76 15.86 -6.64
C ILE A 27 16.76 16.53 -5.68
N MET A 28 17.17 17.55 -4.93
CA MET A 28 16.32 18.25 -3.95
C MET A 28 15.25 19.16 -4.60
N SER A 29 15.33 19.44 -5.90
CA SER A 29 14.36 20.30 -6.61
C SER A 29 13.16 19.53 -7.21
N ALA A 30 12.98 18.25 -6.87
CA ALA A 30 11.94 17.40 -7.43
C ALA A 30 10.64 17.28 -6.59
N CYS A 31 10.54 17.93 -5.43
CA CYS A 31 9.39 17.78 -4.51
C CYS A 31 8.50 19.02 -4.38
N SER A 32 8.22 19.75 -5.46
CA SER A 32 7.24 20.84 -5.43
C SER A 32 6.37 20.90 -6.67
N ASN A 33 5.48 19.91 -6.85
CA ASN A 33 4.23 20.16 -7.57
C ASN A 33 3.13 19.13 -7.23
N SER A 34 2.57 19.23 -6.03
CA SER A 34 1.25 18.65 -5.74
C SER A 34 0.24 19.79 -5.59
N ILE A 35 -0.08 20.45 -6.71
CA ILE A 35 -1.40 21.09 -6.81
C ILE A 35 -2.38 19.91 -6.84
N VAL A 36 -3.06 19.67 -5.73
CA VAL A 36 -4.33 18.94 -5.72
C VAL A 36 -5.39 20.03 -5.84
N PRO A 37 -6.01 20.21 -7.03
CA PRO A 37 -7.18 21.07 -7.12
C PRO A 37 -8.22 20.49 -6.17
N GLY A 38 -8.53 21.23 -5.11
CA GLY A 38 -9.67 20.94 -4.27
C GLY A 38 -10.93 21.22 -5.07
N THR A 39 -11.35 20.26 -5.88
CA THR A 39 -12.73 20.23 -6.36
C THR A 39 -13.58 19.81 -5.17
N ASP A 40 -14.25 20.80 -4.59
CA ASP A 40 -15.39 20.64 -3.69
C ASP A 40 -16.55 20.03 -4.51
N GLU A 41 -16.38 18.77 -4.91
CA GLU A 41 -17.42 17.97 -5.54
C GLU A 41 -18.19 17.27 -4.43
N SER A 42 -19.46 17.66 -4.29
CA SER A 42 -20.46 17.10 -3.41
C SER A 42 -20.29 15.60 -3.20
N ILE A 43 -20.08 15.21 -1.93
CA ILE A 43 -20.22 13.83 -1.45
C ILE A 43 -21.70 13.46 -1.55
N ASP A 44 -22.16 13.14 -2.75
CA ASP A 44 -23.46 12.51 -2.97
C ASP A 44 -23.37 11.55 -4.15
N SER A 45 -22.67 10.44 -3.90
CA SER A 45 -23.00 9.13 -4.45
C SER A 45 -22.15 8.08 -3.74
N ALA A 46 -22.27 8.00 -2.41
CA ALA A 46 -21.90 6.75 -1.76
C ALA A 46 -22.80 5.67 -2.39
N PRO A 47 -22.23 4.65 -3.06
CA PRO A 47 -23.04 3.57 -3.61
C PRO A 47 -23.89 2.95 -2.50
N PRO A 48 -25.07 2.38 -2.81
CA PRO A 48 -26.05 2.04 -1.81
C PRO A 48 -25.48 1.09 -0.74
N GLY A 49 -25.34 1.63 0.48
CA GLY A 49 -25.82 1.02 1.72
C GLY A 49 -25.07 -0.18 2.31
N HIS A 50 -23.75 -0.25 2.27
CA HIS A 50 -23.03 -1.14 3.19
C HIS A 50 -22.98 -0.48 4.58
N GLU A 51 -23.86 -0.91 5.48
CA GLU A 51 -23.93 -0.38 6.83
C GLU A 51 -22.66 -0.73 7.60
N LEU A 52 -21.88 0.30 7.95
CA LEU A 52 -20.67 0.16 8.74
C LEU A 52 -21.05 0.05 10.22
N SER A 53 -21.30 -1.16 10.70
CA SER A 53 -21.52 -1.41 12.12
C SER A 53 -20.25 -1.18 12.94
N GLY A 54 -20.41 -0.89 14.23
CA GLY A 54 -19.28 -0.73 15.15
C GLY A 54 -18.38 -1.96 15.21
N ASP A 55 -18.99 -3.16 15.17
CA ASP A 55 -18.26 -4.44 15.16
C ASP A 55 -17.49 -4.67 13.86
N LEU A 56 -18.03 -4.25 12.71
CA LEU A 56 -17.33 -4.32 11.43
C LEU A 56 -16.14 -3.34 11.42
N LEU A 57 -16.37 -2.10 11.84
CA LEU A 57 -15.32 -1.09 11.93
C LEU A 57 -14.20 -1.54 12.88
N TYR A 58 -14.56 -2.14 14.01
CA TYR A 58 -13.60 -2.68 14.96
C TYR A 58 -12.69 -3.72 14.31
N ASP A 59 -13.26 -4.74 13.65
CA ASP A 59 -12.46 -5.79 13.00
C ASP A 59 -11.57 -5.24 11.87
N LEU A 60 -12.08 -4.29 11.08
CA LEU A 60 -11.30 -3.64 10.03
C LEU A 60 -10.10 -2.89 10.61
N LEU A 61 -10.30 -2.10 11.67
CA LEU A 61 -9.23 -1.33 12.30
C LEU A 61 -8.21 -2.23 13.00
N VAL A 62 -8.66 -3.26 13.71
CA VAL A 62 -7.74 -4.26 14.30
C VAL A 62 -6.91 -4.91 13.21
N GLY A 63 -7.54 -5.30 12.09
CA GLY A 63 -6.85 -5.89 10.95
C GLY A 63 -5.78 -4.98 10.35
N GLU A 64 -6.11 -3.72 10.10
CA GLU A 64 -5.17 -2.74 9.53
C GLU A 64 -4.02 -2.40 10.49
N PHE A 65 -4.29 -2.18 11.77
CA PHE A 65 -3.22 -1.91 12.73
C PHE A 65 -2.30 -3.10 12.94
N ALA A 66 -2.85 -4.32 13.05
CA ALA A 66 -2.06 -5.54 13.16
C ALA A 66 -1.15 -5.71 11.94
N GLY A 67 -1.70 -5.57 10.73
CA GLY A 67 -0.95 -5.66 9.49
C GLY A 67 0.15 -4.61 9.39
N ASN A 68 -0.14 -3.37 9.77
CA ASN A 68 0.84 -2.28 9.79
C ASN A 68 1.95 -2.49 10.85
N SER A 69 1.69 -3.23 11.93
CA SER A 69 2.70 -3.65 12.89
C SER A 69 3.46 -4.93 12.51
N GLY A 70 3.06 -5.59 11.41
CA GLY A 70 3.64 -6.85 10.95
C GLY A 70 3.04 -8.12 11.58
N ASP A 71 2.01 -8.00 12.43
CA ASP A 71 1.26 -9.15 12.93
C ASP A 71 0.23 -9.60 11.88
N MET A 72 0.73 -10.31 10.87
CA MET A 72 -0.09 -10.77 9.75
C MET A 72 -1.10 -11.85 10.16
N ALA A 73 -0.80 -12.65 11.17
CA ALA A 73 -1.73 -13.68 11.65
C ALA A 73 -3.01 -13.04 12.18
N LEU A 74 -2.89 -12.03 13.05
CA LEU A 74 -4.03 -11.27 13.59
C LEU A 74 -4.70 -10.41 12.51
N SER A 75 -3.92 -9.84 11.58
CA SER A 75 -4.46 -9.05 10.48
C SER A 75 -5.43 -9.87 9.62
N VAL A 76 -4.99 -11.05 9.17
CA VAL A 76 -5.80 -11.98 8.35
C VAL A 76 -7.03 -12.44 9.11
N GLU A 77 -6.89 -12.82 10.39
CA GLU A 77 -8.02 -13.29 11.19
C GLU A 77 -9.10 -12.20 11.32
N SER A 78 -8.68 -10.96 11.60
CA SER A 78 -9.60 -9.84 11.76
C SER A 78 -10.28 -9.46 10.44
N TYR A 79 -9.54 -9.49 9.34
CA TYR A 79 -10.12 -9.28 8.00
C TYR A 79 -11.08 -10.39 7.57
N ASN A 80 -10.83 -11.64 7.99
CA ASN A 80 -11.75 -12.74 7.73
C ASN A 80 -13.09 -12.51 8.47
N ARG A 81 -13.04 -12.16 9.77
CA ARG A 81 -14.24 -11.78 10.52
C ARG A 81 -14.98 -10.60 9.88
N ALA A 82 -14.25 -9.57 9.45
CA ALA A 82 -14.85 -8.41 8.77
C ALA A 82 -15.55 -8.80 7.46
N ALA A 83 -14.89 -9.62 6.62
CA ALA A 83 -15.45 -10.08 5.35
C ALA A 83 -16.75 -10.88 5.55
N MET A 84 -16.87 -11.64 6.64
CA MET A 84 -18.09 -12.39 6.93
C MET A 84 -19.25 -11.52 7.42
N LYS A 85 -18.96 -10.36 8.03
CA LYS A 85 -19.96 -9.44 8.61
C LYS A 85 -20.63 -8.51 7.59
N THR A 86 -20.13 -8.45 6.36
CA THR A 86 -20.58 -7.48 5.34
C THR A 86 -20.86 -8.14 4.00
N THR A 87 -21.77 -7.54 3.22
CA THR A 87 -22.00 -7.89 1.82
C THR A 87 -21.16 -7.04 0.87
N ASP A 88 -20.29 -6.17 1.38
CA ASP A 88 -19.35 -5.41 0.57
C ASP A 88 -18.24 -6.31 0.00
N ALA A 89 -18.25 -6.50 -1.33
CA ALA A 89 -17.28 -7.33 -2.04
C ALA A 89 -15.85 -6.82 -1.84
N ARG A 90 -15.66 -5.52 -1.65
CA ARG A 90 -14.35 -4.88 -1.50
C ARG A 90 -13.64 -5.34 -0.22
N ILE A 91 -14.40 -5.67 0.82
CA ILE A 91 -13.83 -6.18 2.07
C ILE A 91 -13.34 -7.62 1.90
N ALA A 92 -14.11 -8.47 1.21
CA ALA A 92 -13.67 -9.83 0.88
C ALA A 92 -12.45 -9.83 -0.06
N ALA A 93 -12.44 -8.93 -1.05
CA ALA A 93 -11.30 -8.73 -1.94
C ALA A 93 -10.04 -8.32 -1.17
N ARG A 94 -10.15 -7.27 -0.34
CA ARG A 94 -9.05 -6.80 0.51
C ARG A 94 -8.54 -7.88 1.45
N ALA A 95 -9.44 -8.62 2.10
CA ALA A 95 -9.08 -9.73 2.97
C ALA A 95 -8.29 -10.81 2.22
N SER A 96 -8.67 -11.13 0.98
CA SER A 96 -7.96 -12.09 0.12
C SER A 96 -6.51 -11.62 -0.14
N TYR A 97 -6.29 -10.34 -0.48
CA TYR A 97 -4.94 -9.78 -0.66
C TYR A 97 -4.09 -9.85 0.62
N ILE A 98 -4.70 -9.55 1.77
CA ILE A 98 -4.01 -9.60 3.07
C ILE A 98 -3.65 -11.04 3.43
N ALA A 99 -4.52 -12.00 3.13
CA ALA A 99 -4.27 -13.42 3.34
C ALA A 99 -3.12 -13.94 2.46
N VAL A 100 -3.08 -13.59 1.18
CA VAL A 100 -1.94 -13.90 0.30
C VAL A 100 -0.64 -13.27 0.83
N TYR A 101 -0.68 -11.99 1.23
CA TYR A 101 0.49 -11.31 1.79
C TYR A 101 0.98 -11.94 3.10
N GLY A 102 0.05 -12.44 3.93
CA GLY A 102 0.36 -13.18 5.15
C GLY A 102 0.71 -14.66 4.94
N GLU A 103 0.86 -15.12 3.70
CA GLU A 103 1.13 -16.52 3.33
C GLU A 103 0.05 -17.51 3.85
N ARG A 104 -1.17 -17.01 4.06
CA ARG A 104 -2.35 -17.77 4.52
C ARG A 104 -3.24 -18.14 3.34
N TYR A 105 -2.72 -19.00 2.47
CA TYR A 105 -3.35 -19.34 1.18
C TYR A 105 -4.72 -20.01 1.29
N GLU A 106 -4.94 -20.86 2.31
CA GLU A 106 -6.26 -21.48 2.55
C GLU A 106 -7.32 -20.41 2.88
N ASP A 107 -6.99 -19.46 3.78
CA ASP A 107 -7.88 -18.35 4.07
C ASP A 107 -8.10 -17.45 2.85
N ALA A 108 -7.07 -17.25 2.04
CA ALA A 108 -7.18 -16.48 0.80
C ALA A 108 -8.17 -17.13 -0.17
N LEU A 109 -8.14 -18.46 -0.33
CA LEU A 109 -9.10 -19.19 -1.18
C LEU A 109 -10.54 -19.04 -0.65
N ASP A 110 -10.76 -19.24 0.65
CA ASP A 110 -12.09 -19.07 1.26
C ASP A 110 -12.65 -17.65 1.06
N LEU A 111 -11.80 -16.64 1.24
CA LEU A 111 -12.15 -15.24 1.06
C LEU A 111 -12.38 -14.88 -0.42
N LEU A 112 -11.64 -15.51 -1.32
CA LEU A 112 -11.77 -15.33 -2.75
C LEU A 112 -13.05 -15.96 -3.29
N GLU A 113 -13.44 -17.15 -2.80
CA GLU A 113 -14.75 -17.73 -3.08
C GLU A 113 -15.88 -16.80 -2.60
N ARG A 114 -15.70 -16.16 -1.44
CA ARG A 114 -16.67 -15.21 -0.93
C ARG A 114 -16.73 -13.95 -1.80
N TRP A 115 -15.59 -13.42 -2.24
CA TRP A 115 -15.53 -12.30 -3.17
C TRP A 115 -16.24 -12.66 -4.47
N GLN A 116 -15.99 -13.83 -5.06
CA GLN A 116 -16.67 -14.31 -6.26
C GLN A 116 -18.18 -14.40 -6.09
N LYS A 117 -18.67 -14.81 -4.92
CA LYS A 117 -20.11 -14.87 -4.62
C LYS A 117 -20.75 -13.47 -4.54
N LEU A 118 -20.02 -12.48 -4.03
CA LEU A 118 -20.53 -11.12 -3.88
C LEU A 118 -20.46 -10.30 -5.17
N ASP A 119 -19.36 -10.42 -5.90
CA ASP A 119 -19.13 -9.70 -7.16
C ASP A 119 -18.44 -10.61 -8.19
N PRO A 120 -19.20 -11.48 -8.88
CA PRO A 120 -18.64 -12.40 -9.86
C PRO A 120 -18.14 -11.71 -11.14
N ALA A 121 -18.48 -10.43 -11.34
CA ALA A 121 -18.09 -9.67 -12.53
C ALA A 121 -16.75 -8.93 -12.33
N ASP A 122 -16.19 -8.96 -11.13
CA ASP A 122 -14.92 -8.31 -10.82
C ASP A 122 -13.78 -8.94 -11.61
N THR A 123 -13.14 -8.12 -12.44
CA THR A 123 -12.07 -8.56 -13.35
C THR A 123 -10.80 -8.99 -12.63
N ASP A 124 -10.61 -8.56 -11.38
CA ASP A 124 -9.41 -8.89 -10.60
C ASP A 124 -9.50 -10.29 -9.96
N LEU A 125 -10.68 -10.92 -9.88
CA LEU A 125 -10.85 -12.28 -9.36
C LEU A 125 -9.90 -13.28 -10.02
N GLN A 126 -9.86 -13.30 -11.36
CA GLN A 126 -9.03 -14.24 -12.10
C GLN A 126 -7.54 -14.00 -11.86
N ARG A 127 -7.14 -12.74 -11.66
CA ARG A 127 -5.75 -12.40 -11.32
C ARG A 127 -5.43 -12.91 -9.92
N MET A 128 -6.35 -12.76 -8.97
CA MET A 128 -6.15 -13.23 -7.61
C MET A 128 -6.06 -14.76 -7.52
N TYR A 129 -6.95 -15.49 -8.21
CA TYR A 129 -6.88 -16.96 -8.30
C TYR A 129 -5.55 -17.48 -8.85
N ALA A 130 -4.83 -16.68 -9.64
CA ALA A 130 -3.54 -17.07 -10.21
C ALA A 130 -2.36 -16.92 -9.24
N ILE A 131 -2.50 -16.15 -8.16
CA ILE A 131 -1.44 -15.87 -7.19
C ILE A 131 -1.68 -16.47 -5.80
N THR A 132 -2.85 -17.09 -5.61
CA THR A 132 -3.22 -17.81 -4.39
C THR A 132 -2.82 -19.28 -4.54
#